data_AF-A0A1Q6QYI9-F1
#
_entry.id   AF-A0A1Q6QYI9-F1
#
_cell.length_a   1.000
_cell.length_b   1.000
_cell.length_c   1.000
_cell.angle_alpha   90.00
_cell.angle_beta   90.00
_cell.angle_gamma   90.00
#
_symmetry.space_group_name_H-M   'P 1'
#
loop_
_entity.id
_entity.type
_entity.pdbx_description
1 polymer ?
#
loop_
_entity_poly.entity_id
_entity_poly.type
_entity_poly.pdbx_seq_one_letter_code
_entity_poly.pdbx_strand_id
1 'polypeptide(L)'
;MQNDFQDTMAKYQIIKSSRLYRQEIAIAALNTPTTRVLAAQAADELLNISGITASFVLYPDGEQVIISARSIGSAVLPLLKETIDNYFDDET
;
A
#
# COMPACT_ATOMS: atom_id res chain seq x y z
N MET A 1 -18.55 15.98 -7.63
CA MET A 1 -19.12 15.78 -6.27
C MET A 1 -19.47 14.33 -5.97
N GLN A 2 -20.18 13.59 -6.82
CA GLN A 2 -20.49 12.17 -6.55
C GLN A 2 -19.26 11.24 -6.49
N ASN A 3 -18.29 11.39 -7.39
CA ASN A 3 -17.03 10.61 -7.33
C ASN A 3 -16.27 10.83 -6.03
N ASP A 4 -16.19 12.08 -5.56
CA ASP A 4 -15.39 12.46 -4.39
C ASP A 4 -15.84 11.73 -3.12
N PHE A 5 -17.16 11.54 -2.95
CA PHE A 5 -17.71 10.77 -1.84
C PHE A 5 -17.43 9.26 -1.95
N GLN A 6 -17.58 8.70 -3.15
CA GLN A 6 -17.31 7.27 -3.38
C GLN A 6 -15.82 6.95 -3.20
N ASP A 7 -14.94 7.79 -3.73
CA ASP A 7 -13.49 7.68 -3.57
C ASP A 7 -13.11 7.80 -2.09
N THR A 8 -13.71 8.74 -1.37
CA THR A 8 -13.52 8.87 0.09
C THR A 8 -13.92 7.59 0.82
N MET A 9 -15.11 7.05 0.54
CA MET A 9 -15.59 5.82 1.17
C MET A 9 -14.69 4.62 0.84
N ALA A 10 -14.28 4.48 -0.41
CA ALA A 10 -13.41 3.41 -0.86
C ALA A 10 -12.02 3.50 -0.21
N LYS A 11 -11.46 4.72 -0.07
CA LYS A 11 -10.20 4.94 0.67
C LYS A 11 -10.31 4.47 2.13
N TYR A 12 -11.41 4.83 2.81
CA TYR A 12 -11.64 4.40 4.19
C TYR A 12 -11.82 2.88 4.33
N GLN A 13 -12.43 2.22 3.34
CA GLN A 13 -12.52 0.76 3.31
C GLN A 13 -11.13 0.10 3.24
N ILE A 14 -10.22 0.65 2.42
CA ILE A 14 -8.83 0.18 2.33
C ILE A 14 -8.09 0.39 3.66
N ILE A 15 -8.22 1.56 4.27
CA ILE A 15 -7.57 1.86 5.56
C ILE A 15 -8.09 0.90 6.64
N LYS A 16 -9.40 0.65 6.68
CA LYS A 16 -10.04 -0.24 7.65
C LYS A 16 -9.62 -1.71 7.48
N SER A 17 -9.29 -2.15 6.27
CA SER A 17 -8.84 -3.53 6.01
C SER A 17 -7.37 -3.76 6.36
N SER A 18 -6.63 -2.68 6.67
CA SER A 18 -5.21 -2.76 7.01
C SER A 18 -4.96 -3.53 8.31
N ARG A 19 -3.78 -4.14 8.39
CA ARG A 19 -3.25 -4.83 9.57
C ARG A 19 -1.89 -4.26 9.94
N LEU A 20 -1.61 -4.25 11.23
CA LEU A 20 -0.33 -3.82 11.77
C LEU A 20 0.66 -5.00 11.81
N TYR A 21 1.84 -4.81 11.26
CA TYR A 21 2.96 -5.73 11.26
C TYR A 21 4.14 -5.09 12.01
N ARG A 22 4.84 -5.87 12.85
CA ARG A 22 5.94 -5.39 13.71
C ARG A 22 5.62 -4.12 14.52
N GLN A 23 4.34 -3.87 14.81
CA GLN A 23 3.83 -2.72 15.56
C GLN A 23 4.03 -1.34 14.91
N GLU A 24 4.67 -1.26 13.74
CA GLU A 24 4.99 0.03 13.08
C GLU A 24 4.71 0.04 11.57
N ILE A 25 4.33 -1.10 10.98
CA ILE A 25 4.09 -1.22 9.53
C ILE A 25 2.62 -1.52 9.27
N ALA A 26 1.93 -0.64 8.55
CA ALA A 26 0.55 -0.87 8.13
C ALA A 26 0.50 -1.58 6.76
N ILE A 27 -0.30 -2.65 6.65
CA ILE A 27 -0.45 -3.41 5.39
C ILE A 27 -1.93 -3.62 5.10
N ALA A 28 -2.43 -3.06 4.01
CA ALA A 28 -3.73 -3.38 3.43
C ALA A 28 -3.54 -4.28 2.21
N ALA A 29 -4.02 -5.51 2.28
CA ALA A 29 -4.03 -6.45 1.16
C ALA A 29 -5.46 -6.62 0.66
N LEU A 30 -5.76 -6.08 -0.52
CA LEU A 30 -7.08 -6.13 -1.13
C LEU A 30 -7.21 -7.38 -1.99
N ASN A 31 -8.40 -7.98 -1.99
CA ASN A 31 -8.74 -9.11 -2.87
C ASN A 31 -9.43 -8.64 -4.16
N THR A 32 -9.64 -7.34 -4.32
CA THR A 32 -10.33 -6.73 -5.46
C THR A 32 -9.48 -5.61 -6.05
N PRO A 33 -9.56 -5.38 -7.37
CA PRO A 33 -8.85 -4.28 -8.01
C PRO A 33 -9.23 -2.92 -7.43
N THR A 34 -8.31 -1.97 -7.51
CA THR A 34 -8.56 -0.56 -7.21
C THR A 34 -7.69 0.33 -8.09
N THR A 35 -7.88 1.65 -8.02
CA THR A 35 -7.07 2.58 -8.81
C THR A 35 -5.74 2.86 -8.11
N ARG A 36 -4.70 3.09 -8.92
CA ARG A 36 -3.38 3.49 -8.40
C ARG A 36 -3.44 4.76 -7.56
N VAL A 37 -4.30 5.71 -7.92
CA VAL A 37 -4.49 6.96 -7.17
C VAL A 37 -5.09 6.68 -5.79
N LEU A 38 -6.15 5.87 -5.74
CA LEU A 38 -6.83 5.55 -4.49
C LEU A 38 -5.94 4.74 -3.53
N ALA A 39 -5.22 3.75 -4.05
CA ALA A 39 -4.26 2.97 -3.27
C ALA A 39 -3.11 3.83 -2.73
N ALA A 40 -2.57 4.72 -3.55
CA ALA A 40 -1.52 5.65 -3.16
C ALA A 40 -1.98 6.61 -2.04
N GLN A 41 -3.18 7.18 -2.18
CA GLN A 41 -3.76 8.03 -1.15
C GLN A 41 -4.05 7.25 0.14
N ALA A 42 -4.54 6.02 0.05
CA ALA A 42 -4.76 5.19 1.24
C ALA A 42 -3.44 4.87 1.97
N ALA A 43 -2.35 4.61 1.24
CA ALA A 43 -1.03 4.44 1.83
C ALA A 43 -0.56 5.73 2.52
N ASP A 44 -0.75 6.91 1.91
CA ASP A 44 -0.44 8.20 2.53
C ASP A 44 -1.20 8.40 3.86
N GLU A 45 -2.50 8.08 3.91
CA GLU A 45 -3.30 8.18 5.13
C GLU A 45 -2.83 7.20 6.22
N LEU A 46 -2.48 5.96 5.84
CA LEU A 46 -1.94 4.97 6.77
C LEU A 46 -0.61 5.44 7.38
N LEU A 47 0.27 6.05 6.59
CA LEU A 47 1.54 6.61 7.05
C LEU A 47 1.35 7.76 8.04
N ASN A 48 0.27 8.53 7.90
CA ASN A 48 -0.05 9.65 8.80
C ASN A 48 -0.62 9.18 10.16
N ILE A 49 -0.88 7.89 10.35
CA ILE A 49 -1.31 7.34 11.65
C ILE A 49 -0.11 7.30 12.61
N SER A 50 -0.31 7.81 13.82
CA SER A 50 0.73 7.82 14.86
C SER A 50 1.28 6.42 15.13
N GLY A 51 2.61 6.29 15.11
CA GLY A 51 3.32 5.02 15.32
C GLY A 51 3.55 4.22 14.04
N ILE A 52 3.01 4.63 12.89
CA ILE A 52 3.31 3.98 11.60
C ILE A 52 4.55 4.62 10.98
N THR A 53 5.53 3.79 10.62
CA THR A 53 6.78 4.21 9.96
C THR A 53 6.82 3.81 8.49
N ALA A 54 6.00 2.83 8.08
CA ALA A 54 5.80 2.44 6.69
C ALA A 54 4.38 1.90 6.45
N SER A 55 3.89 2.05 5.22
CA SER A 55 2.58 1.54 4.82
C SER A 55 2.58 0.94 3.43
N PHE A 56 1.81 -0.14 3.25
CA PHE A 56 1.65 -0.85 1.98
C PHE A 56 0.18 -1.07 1.67
N VAL A 57 -0.21 -0.78 0.43
CA VAL A 57 -1.51 -1.15 -0.13
C VAL A 57 -1.27 -2.05 -1.34
N LEU A 58 -1.66 -3.31 -1.23
CA LEU A 58 -1.53 -4.33 -2.27
C LEU A 58 -2.90 -4.58 -2.89
N TYR A 59 -2.96 -4.69 -4.21
CA TYR A 59 -4.20 -5.00 -4.92
C TYR A 59 -3.94 -5.72 -6.25
N PRO A 60 -4.85 -6.61 -6.68
CA PRO A 60 -4.72 -7.28 -7.96
C PRO A 60 -5.02 -6.33 -9.13
N ASP A 61 -4.30 -6.51 -10.23
CA ASP A 61 -4.54 -5.84 -11.51
C ASP A 61 -4.26 -6.84 -12.65
N GLY A 62 -5.26 -7.60 -13.05
CA GLY A 62 -5.05 -8.74 -13.95
C GLY A 62 -4.27 -9.87 -13.28
N GLU A 63 -3.19 -10.33 -13.91
CA GLU A 63 -2.33 -11.42 -13.40
C GLU A 63 -1.22 -10.94 -12.45
N GLN A 64 -1.15 -9.63 -12.21
CA GLN A 64 -0.13 -9.00 -11.35
C GLN A 64 -0.75 -8.45 -10.06
N VAL A 65 0.09 -8.32 -9.03
CA VAL A 65 -0.23 -7.59 -7.80
C VAL A 65 0.53 -6.27 -7.81
N ILE A 66 -0.19 -5.16 -7.73
CA ILE A 66 0.40 -3.84 -7.59
C ILE A 66 0.55 -3.48 -6.13
N ILE A 67 1.65 -2.83 -5.79
CA ILE A 67 1.96 -2.36 -4.44
C ILE A 67 2.15 -0.84 -4.45
N SER A 68 1.35 -0.14 -3.66
CA SER A 68 1.60 1.26 -3.29
C SER A 68 2.28 1.30 -1.92
N ALA A 69 3.52 1.80 -1.88
CA ALA A 69 4.33 1.88 -0.67
C ALA A 69 4.57 3.35 -0.25
N ARG A 70 4.65 3.57 1.07
CA ARG A 70 5.11 4.82 1.70
C ARG A 70 5.94 4.52 2.93
N SER A 71 6.89 5.40 3.27
CA SER A 71 7.70 5.30 4.49
C SER A 71 8.14 6.68 4.95
N ILE A 72 8.32 6.83 6.27
CA ILE A 72 8.96 8.00 6.89
C ILE A 72 10.44 7.63 7.13
N GLY A 73 11.36 8.46 6.63
CA GLY A 73 12.80 8.20 6.68
C GLY A 73 13.33 7.38 5.48
N SER A 74 14.66 7.31 5.34
CA SER A 74 15.33 6.85 4.11
C SER A 74 15.48 5.34 3.97
N ALA A 75 15.17 4.54 4.99
CA ALA A 75 15.76 3.20 5.11
C ALA A 75 14.95 2.02 4.52
N VAL A 76 13.66 2.16 4.20
CA VAL A 76 12.83 0.99 3.82
C VAL A 76 12.53 0.91 2.32
N LEU A 77 12.26 2.04 1.65
CA LEU A 77 11.81 2.04 0.25
C LEU A 77 12.87 1.56 -0.76
N PRO A 78 14.17 1.96 -0.66
CA PRO A 78 15.21 1.42 -1.54
C PRO A 78 15.36 -0.10 -1.38
N LEU A 79 15.33 -0.59 -0.13
CA LEU A 79 15.52 -2.01 0.19
C LEU A 79 14.37 -2.89 -0.34
N LEU A 80 13.12 -2.43 -0.25
CA LEU A 80 11.98 -3.17 -0.80
C LEU A 80 11.98 -3.21 -2.32
N LYS A 81 12.37 -2.12 -2.98
CA LYS A 81 12.52 -2.11 -4.45
C LYS A 81 13.60 -3.09 -4.88
N GLU A 82 14.78 -3.04 -4.26
CA GLU A 82 15.87 -3.98 -4.56
C GLU A 82 15.49 -5.44 -4.24
N THR A 83 14.81 -5.69 -3.12
CA THR A 83 14.41 -7.06 -2.74
C THR A 83 13.35 -7.62 -3.68
N ILE A 84 12.35 -6.81 -4.07
CA ILE A 84 11.30 -7.26 -5.00
C ILE A 84 11.88 -7.45 -6.41
N ASP A 85 12.69 -6.51 -6.91
CA ASP A 85 13.32 -6.62 -8.23
C ASP A 85 14.21 -7.89 -8.28
N ASN A 86 15.04 -8.14 -7.25
CA ASN A 86 15.89 -9.34 -7.20
C ASN A 86 15.12 -10.67 -7.09
N TYR A 87 13.93 -10.69 -6.49
CA TYR A 87 13.11 -11.91 -6.42
C TYR A 87 12.53 -12.34 -7.78
N PHE A 88 12.48 -11.43 -8.77
CA PHE A 88 12.05 -11.74 -10.14
C PHE A 88 13.22 -12.05 -11.08
N ASP A 89 14.46 -11.67 -10.71
CA ASP A 89 15.66 -11.92 -11.52
C ASP A 89 16.33 -13.29 -11.22
N ASP A 90 16.00 -13.95 -10.10
CA ASP A 90 16.57 -15.25 -9.68
C ASP A 90 15.93 -16.49 -10.37
N GLU A 91 15.03 -16.31 -11.34
CA GLU A 91 14.47 -17.39 -12.19
C GLU A 91 15.10 -17.51 -13.60
N THR A 92 16.37 -17.10 -13.77
CA THR A 92 17.14 -17.38 -15.01
C THR A 92 18.44 -18.15 -14.78
#